data_AF-A0A6C0BA20-F1
#
_entry.id   AF-A0A6C0BA20-F1
#
_cell.length_a   1.000
_cell.length_b   1.000
_cell.length_c   1.000
_cell.angle_alpha   90.00
_cell.angle_beta   90.00
_cell.angle_gamma   90.00
#
_symmetry.space_group_name_H-M   'P 1'
#
loop_
_entity.id
_entity.type
_entity.pdbx_description
1 polymer ?
#
loop_
_entity_poly.entity_id
_entity_poly.type
_entity_poly.pdbx_seq_one_letter_code
_entity_poly.pdbx_strand_id
1 'polypeptide(L)'
;MAYPILANEDVRDDMLTFTLKNTDVSIANALRRTILGNIRAVVIAKTDCMITVNTTRFNNEILKQRFACLPICLSPNEEEIKTFTLELNKSNSTSATVMVTTEDFKIIENGKPSSKRLFLPDPMTNQYIDILRLRPKMGNVVESIQMTAILSITTGSQTGTANMGNCFYKYTINHEKAEQEWAKKGNDDKHAKKDWDLLDAKRFVIPTSFDFTVESYVTAIYSPTQLIQIACKVIEKELLMFSEHSLQIQPSETTMEKCVDLILHNCDYTIGKTLEYYLFTTKFNIDITYITFLKNHPHDKHGILRIAFKEDQTEETITAMFSEACKESIKYFNVGKELKSK
;
A
#
# COMPACT_ATOMS: atom_id res chain seq x y z
N MET A 1 -0.05 -8.36 -27.02
CA MET A 1 -0.33 -7.48 -25.86
C MET A 1 0.75 -6.43 -25.77
N ALA A 2 0.40 -5.18 -25.44
CA ALA A 2 1.39 -4.18 -25.06
C ALA A 2 1.59 -4.29 -23.54
N TYR A 3 2.84 -4.30 -23.10
CA TYR A 3 3.17 -4.22 -21.67
C TYR A 3 3.24 -2.74 -21.23
N PRO A 4 3.06 -2.46 -19.93
CA PRO A 4 3.07 -1.11 -19.40
C PRO A 4 4.42 -0.42 -19.64
N ILE A 5 4.37 0.88 -19.92
CA ILE A 5 5.56 1.71 -20.17
C ILE A 5 5.49 2.94 -19.27
N LEU A 6 6.64 3.30 -18.69
CA LEU A 6 6.79 4.53 -17.91
C LEU A 6 7.14 5.72 -18.82
N ALA A 7 6.57 6.88 -18.52
CA ALA A 7 6.85 8.13 -19.19
C ALA A 7 6.74 9.31 -18.21
N ASN A 8 7.30 10.46 -18.58
CA ASN A 8 7.16 11.73 -17.84
C ASN A 8 7.57 11.63 -16.35
N GLU A 9 8.64 10.91 -16.06
CA GLU A 9 9.14 10.74 -14.69
C GLU A 9 9.73 12.07 -14.16
N ASP A 10 9.20 12.54 -13.03
CA ASP A 10 9.71 13.70 -12.30
C ASP A 10 9.77 13.40 -10.80
N VAL A 11 10.95 13.55 -10.21
CA VAL A 11 11.22 13.27 -8.79
C VAL A 11 11.55 14.59 -8.10
N ARG A 12 10.80 14.90 -7.04
CA ARG A 12 10.98 16.08 -6.20
C ARG A 12 10.93 15.65 -4.74
N ASP A 13 12.09 15.65 -4.08
CA ASP A 13 12.24 15.30 -2.67
C ASP A 13 11.60 13.95 -2.29
N ASP A 14 10.46 13.99 -1.62
CA ASP A 14 9.67 12.86 -1.13
C ASP A 14 8.58 12.40 -2.10
N MET A 15 8.49 13.03 -3.29
CA MET A 15 7.44 12.80 -4.28
C MET A 15 8.00 12.37 -5.64
N LEU A 16 7.34 11.40 -6.27
CA LEU A 16 7.57 10.97 -7.65
C LEU A 16 6.27 11.04 -8.43
N THR A 17 6.31 11.71 -9.58
CA THR A 17 5.22 11.71 -10.56
C THR A 17 5.66 11.02 -11.84
N PHE A 18 4.76 10.25 -12.45
CA PHE A 18 5.02 9.56 -13.72
C PHE A 18 3.70 9.21 -14.41
N THR A 19 3.76 8.92 -15.70
CA THR A 19 2.63 8.40 -16.48
C THR A 19 2.87 6.92 -16.80
N LEU A 20 1.94 6.05 -16.39
CA LEU A 20 1.90 4.64 -16.77
C LEU A 20 1.02 4.48 -18.01
N LYS A 21 1.60 4.08 -19.13
CA LYS A 21 0.90 3.89 -20.42
C LYS A 21 0.71 2.41 -20.74
N ASN A 22 -0.17 2.11 -21.69
CA ASN A 22 -0.41 0.77 -22.23
C ASN A 22 -0.81 -0.26 -21.17
N THR A 23 -1.67 0.12 -20.23
CA THR A 23 -2.10 -0.78 -19.16
C THR A 23 -3.57 -0.65 -18.82
N ASP A 24 -4.14 -1.68 -18.18
CA ASP A 24 -5.51 -1.64 -17.69
C ASP A 24 -5.61 -1.03 -16.29
N VAL A 25 -6.81 -0.55 -15.95
CA VAL A 25 -7.11 -0.02 -14.62
C VAL A 25 -6.82 -1.04 -13.51
N SER A 26 -6.99 -2.33 -13.77
CA SER A 26 -6.72 -3.40 -12.82
C SER A 26 -5.24 -3.44 -12.42
N ILE A 27 -4.34 -3.29 -13.39
CA ILE A 27 -2.89 -3.29 -13.18
C ILE A 27 -2.45 -2.00 -12.48
N ALA A 28 -2.93 -0.84 -12.94
CA ALA A 28 -2.64 0.44 -12.31
C ALA A 28 -3.12 0.47 -10.85
N ASN A 29 -4.33 -0.01 -10.59
CA ASN A 29 -4.88 -0.09 -9.24
C ASN A 29 -4.17 -1.14 -8.38
N ALA A 30 -3.72 -2.25 -8.96
CA ALA A 30 -2.93 -3.25 -8.24
C ALA A 30 -1.64 -2.62 -7.69
N LEU A 31 -0.90 -1.89 -8.53
CA LEU A 31 0.30 -1.17 -8.10
C LEU A 31 -0.01 -0.17 -6.96
N ARG A 32 -1.07 0.64 -7.12
CA ARG A 32 -1.50 1.59 -6.07
C ARG A 32 -1.83 0.89 -4.75
N ARG A 33 -2.66 -0.16 -4.78
CA ARG A 33 -3.10 -0.89 -3.58
C ARG A 33 -1.91 -1.47 -2.83
N THR A 34 -0.94 -2.03 -3.55
CA THR A 34 0.25 -2.61 -2.95
C THR A 34 1.12 -1.53 -2.29
N ILE A 35 1.33 -0.38 -2.92
CA ILE A 35 2.10 0.74 -2.33
C ILE A 35 1.45 1.22 -1.02
N LEU A 36 0.12 1.37 -1.01
CA LEU A 36 -0.61 1.87 0.15
C LEU A 36 -0.65 0.87 1.31
N GLY A 37 -0.76 -0.42 1.03
CA GLY A 37 -1.15 -1.40 2.04
C GLY A 37 -0.18 -2.55 2.28
N ASN A 38 0.59 -2.99 1.28
CA ASN A 38 1.27 -4.29 1.32
C ASN A 38 2.81 -4.19 1.36
N ILE A 39 3.34 -2.98 1.56
CA ILE A 39 4.76 -2.79 1.87
C ILE A 39 4.98 -3.03 3.36
N ARG A 40 6.00 -3.83 3.70
CA ARG A 40 6.38 -4.14 5.09
C ARG A 40 7.00 -2.93 5.77
N ALA A 41 6.62 -2.67 7.01
CA ALA A 41 7.16 -1.62 7.86
C ALA A 41 7.49 -2.15 9.26
N VAL A 42 8.46 -1.52 9.93
CA VAL A 42 8.73 -1.76 11.34
C VAL A 42 7.82 -0.86 12.18
N VAL A 43 7.13 -1.44 13.16
CA VAL A 43 6.19 -0.73 14.04
C VAL A 43 6.32 -1.19 15.50
N ILE A 44 5.71 -0.41 16.40
CA ILE A 44 5.39 -0.86 17.76
C ILE A 44 3.98 -1.44 17.73
N ALA A 45 3.83 -2.76 17.62
CA ALA A 45 2.49 -3.35 17.64
C ALA A 45 1.84 -3.16 19.02
N LYS A 46 0.50 -3.07 19.06
CA LYS A 46 -0.24 -2.86 20.32
C LYS A 46 0.00 -3.97 21.34
N THR A 47 0.16 -5.21 20.87
CA THR A 47 0.44 -6.39 21.70
C THR A 47 1.84 -6.36 22.29
N ASP A 48 2.75 -5.65 21.63
CA ASP A 48 4.18 -5.66 21.89
C ASP A 48 4.63 -4.45 22.71
N CYS A 49 3.65 -3.65 23.18
CA CYS A 49 3.84 -2.49 24.04
C CYS A 49 3.26 -2.77 25.43
N MET A 50 4.14 -2.79 26.43
CA MET A 50 3.78 -2.95 27.83
C MET A 50 3.92 -1.62 28.56
N ILE A 51 2.79 -1.08 29.01
CA ILE A 51 2.73 0.14 29.83
C ILE A 51 2.67 -0.27 31.29
N THR A 52 3.72 0.02 32.05
CA THR A 52 3.83 -0.35 33.47
C THR A 52 3.24 0.72 34.39
N VAL A 53 3.43 1.99 34.04
CA VAL A 53 2.89 3.13 34.79
C VAL A 53 2.26 4.10 33.81
N ASN A 54 0.99 4.44 34.02
CA ASN A 54 0.31 5.50 33.29
C ASN A 54 -0.63 6.24 34.25
N THR A 55 -0.23 7.45 34.64
CA THR A 55 -1.07 8.37 35.43
C THR A 55 -1.56 9.55 34.59
N THR A 56 -1.46 9.44 33.26
CA THR A 56 -1.87 10.48 32.31
C THR A 56 -3.39 10.46 32.04
N ARG A 57 -3.89 11.41 31.24
CA ARG A 57 -5.30 11.48 30.83
C ARG A 57 -5.68 10.49 29.73
N PHE A 58 -4.71 9.93 29.01
CA PHE A 58 -4.97 8.92 27.99
C PHE A 58 -5.01 7.54 28.62
N ASN A 59 -5.99 6.73 28.22
CA ASN A 59 -5.97 5.31 28.58
C ASN A 59 -4.85 4.58 27.81
N ASN A 60 -4.51 3.38 28.29
CA ASN A 60 -3.41 2.59 27.71
C ASN A 60 -3.64 2.27 26.23
N GLU A 61 -4.87 2.00 25.82
CA GLU A 61 -5.17 1.60 24.44
C GLU A 61 -5.04 2.75 23.43
N ILE A 62 -5.39 3.97 23.83
CA ILE A 62 -5.13 5.18 23.02
C ILE A 62 -3.62 5.38 22.88
N LEU A 63 -2.85 5.23 23.96
CA LEU A 63 -1.39 5.35 23.90
C LEU A 63 -0.77 4.29 23.01
N LYS A 64 -1.16 3.02 23.16
CA LYS A 64 -0.72 1.92 22.28
C LYS A 64 -1.05 2.18 20.83
N GLN A 65 -2.24 2.70 20.51
CA GLN A 65 -2.59 3.10 19.14
C GLN A 65 -1.67 4.21 18.63
N ARG A 66 -1.38 5.24 19.45
CA ARG A 66 -0.47 6.33 19.06
C ARG A 66 0.95 5.82 18.82
N PHE A 67 1.45 4.93 19.67
CA PHE A 67 2.76 4.29 19.50
C PHE A 67 2.83 3.46 18.21
N ALA A 68 1.76 2.74 17.86
CA ALA A 68 1.68 1.98 16.62
C ALA A 68 1.72 2.85 15.36
N CYS A 69 1.21 4.09 15.44
CA CYS A 69 1.25 5.05 14.33
C CYS A 69 2.59 5.80 14.19
N LEU A 70 3.57 5.58 15.07
CA LEU A 70 4.85 6.29 14.99
C LEU A 70 5.69 5.75 13.82
N PRO A 71 6.18 6.63 12.91
CA PRO A 71 7.08 6.20 11.84
C PRO A 71 8.44 5.83 12.42
N ILE A 72 8.84 4.58 12.26
CA ILE A 72 10.14 4.07 12.69
C ILE A 72 11.06 4.03 11.47
N CYS A 73 12.18 4.74 11.55
CA CYS A 73 13.21 4.83 10.51
C CYS A 73 14.15 3.62 10.54
N LEU A 74 13.59 2.41 10.38
CA LEU A 74 14.32 1.15 10.32
C LEU A 74 13.80 0.26 9.19
N SER A 75 14.72 -0.33 8.43
CA SER A 75 14.39 -1.32 7.41
C SER A 75 13.81 -2.60 8.04
N PRO A 76 12.82 -3.26 7.41
CA PRO A 76 12.16 -4.45 7.96
C PRO A 76 13.04 -5.70 7.84
N ASN A 77 14.05 -5.80 8.70
CA ASN A 77 14.90 -6.98 8.86
C ASN A 77 14.58 -7.71 10.18
N GLU A 78 14.05 -8.93 10.09
CA GLU A 78 13.58 -9.71 11.24
C GLU A 78 14.66 -10.06 12.27
N GLU A 79 15.92 -10.21 11.84
CA GLU A 79 17.02 -10.49 12.76
C GLU A 79 17.45 -9.22 13.49
N GLU A 80 17.52 -8.10 12.77
CA GLU A 80 17.93 -6.82 13.33
C GLU A 80 16.92 -6.29 14.35
N ILE A 81 15.61 -6.33 14.03
CA ILE A 81 14.58 -5.76 14.92
C ILE A 81 14.56 -6.42 16.31
N LYS A 82 14.88 -7.73 16.40
CA LYS A 82 14.84 -8.50 17.65
C LYS A 82 15.91 -8.06 18.64
N THR A 83 16.95 -7.38 18.15
CA THR A 83 18.01 -6.84 19.00
C THR A 83 17.58 -5.58 19.73
N PHE A 84 16.49 -4.93 19.29
CA PHE A 84 16.03 -3.64 19.80
C PHE A 84 14.87 -3.75 20.79
N THR A 85 15.00 -3.00 21.88
CA THR A 85 13.92 -2.72 22.82
C THR A 85 13.81 -1.21 23.01
N LEU A 86 12.58 -0.70 23.05
CA LEU A 86 12.26 0.70 23.29
C LEU A 86 11.77 0.89 24.73
N GLU A 87 12.35 1.86 25.43
CA GLU A 87 11.92 2.27 26.76
C GLU A 87 11.55 3.75 26.78
N LEU A 88 10.42 4.07 27.39
CA LEU A 88 10.02 5.45 27.66
C LEU A 88 9.74 5.56 29.16
N ASN A 89 10.42 6.48 29.83
CA ASN A 89 10.20 6.77 31.24
C ASN A 89 10.31 8.27 31.46
N LYS A 90 9.15 8.92 31.63
CA LYS A 90 9.05 10.37 31.84
C LYS A 90 8.03 10.69 32.93
N SER A 91 8.37 11.64 33.78
CA SER A 91 7.48 12.19 34.80
C SER A 91 7.58 13.72 34.80
N ASN A 92 6.50 14.40 35.19
CA ASN A 92 6.48 15.86 35.27
C ASN A 92 6.38 16.35 36.72
N SER A 93 7.52 16.74 37.28
CA SER A 93 7.63 17.37 38.60
C SER A 93 7.58 18.90 38.57
N THR A 94 7.45 19.51 37.39
CA THR A 94 7.53 20.96 37.19
C THR A 94 6.17 21.65 37.34
N SER A 95 6.18 22.98 37.40
CA SER A 95 4.97 23.83 37.41
C SER A 95 4.42 24.11 36.00
N ALA A 96 5.08 23.63 34.95
CA ALA A 96 4.66 23.79 33.56
C ALA A 96 4.27 22.43 32.94
N THR A 97 3.48 22.47 31.86
CA THR A 97 3.16 21.24 31.10
C THR A 97 4.40 20.78 30.35
N VAL A 98 4.72 19.49 30.43
CA VAL A 98 5.84 18.87 29.72
C VAL A 98 5.29 18.02 28.58
N MET A 99 5.85 18.21 27.38
CA MET A 99 5.56 17.38 26.22
C MET A 99 6.44 16.13 26.26
N VAL A 100 5.83 14.97 26.01
CA VAL A 100 6.55 13.72 25.78
C VAL A 100 6.57 13.50 24.28
N THR A 101 7.77 13.40 23.73
CA THR A 101 8.00 13.31 22.28
C THR A 101 8.71 12.01 21.90
N THR A 102 8.87 11.76 20.60
CA THR A 102 9.67 10.62 20.12
C THR A 102 11.16 10.71 20.45
N GLU A 103 11.66 11.88 20.85
CA GLU A 103 13.04 12.04 21.36
C GLU A 103 13.25 11.35 22.71
N ASP A 104 12.19 11.25 23.52
CA ASP A 104 12.28 10.71 24.88
C ASP A 104 12.44 9.17 24.92
N PHE A 105 12.35 8.49 23.76
CA PHE A 105 12.58 7.05 23.67
C PHE A 105 14.06 6.72 23.86
N LYS A 106 14.33 5.83 24.83
CA LYS A 106 15.62 5.17 24.99
C LYS A 106 15.62 3.89 24.18
N ILE A 107 16.63 3.75 23.33
CA ILE A 107 16.80 2.58 22.47
C ILE A 107 17.86 1.69 23.10
N ILE A 108 17.50 0.44 23.36
CA ILE A 108 18.40 -0.58 23.89
C ILE A 108 18.65 -1.59 22.78
N GLU A 109 19.91 -1.77 22.41
CA GLU A 109 20.36 -2.74 21.40
C GLU A 109 21.21 -3.80 22.12
N ASN A 110 20.79 -5.06 22.09
CA ASN A 110 21.47 -6.18 22.77
C ASN A 110 21.78 -5.90 24.25
N GLY A 111 20.83 -5.29 24.97
CA GLY A 111 20.95 -4.98 26.39
C GLY A 111 21.82 -3.74 26.71
N LYS A 112 22.31 -3.00 25.72
CA LYS A 112 23.09 -1.77 25.91
C LYS A 112 22.37 -0.56 25.29
N PRO A 113 22.47 0.63 25.90
CA PRO A 113 21.97 1.86 25.28
C PRO A 113 22.61 2.07 23.90
N SER A 114 21.78 2.27 22.88
CA SER A 114 22.20 2.56 21.51
C SER A 114 22.06 4.04 21.20
N SER A 115 22.99 4.57 20.40
CA SER A 115 22.92 5.93 19.85
C SER A 115 22.18 6.01 18.51
N LYS A 116 21.68 4.87 17.99
CA LYS A 116 20.86 4.83 16.78
C LYS A 116 19.62 5.72 16.97
N ARG A 117 19.24 6.46 15.94
CA ARG A 117 18.02 7.27 15.92
C ARG A 117 16.95 6.56 15.11
N LEU A 118 16.00 5.93 15.80
CA LEU A 118 14.87 5.25 15.17
C LEU A 118 13.72 6.21 14.82
N PHE A 119 13.69 7.38 15.45
CA PHE A 119 12.73 8.44 15.15
C PHE A 119 13.52 9.67 14.71
N LEU A 120 13.15 10.25 13.57
CA LEU A 120 13.77 11.46 13.05
C LEU A 120 12.90 12.68 13.40
N PRO A 121 13.52 13.83 13.69
CA PRO A 121 12.78 15.08 13.79
C PRO A 121 12.30 15.52 12.40
N ASP A 122 11.26 16.35 12.37
CA ASP A 122 10.78 16.99 11.17
C ASP A 122 11.89 17.84 10.51
N PRO A 123 12.18 17.67 9.20
CA PRO A 123 13.29 18.37 8.55
C PRO A 123 13.18 19.91 8.54
N MET A 124 11.97 20.46 8.60
CA MET A 124 11.75 21.91 8.52
C MET A 124 11.80 22.59 9.89
N THR A 125 11.17 21.98 10.89
CA THR A 125 11.00 22.55 12.24
C THR A 125 12.00 21.99 13.26
N ASN A 126 12.67 20.88 12.92
CA ASN A 126 13.54 20.11 13.80
C ASN A 126 12.81 19.63 15.09
N GLN A 127 11.49 19.43 15.01
CA GLN A 127 10.66 18.98 16.12
C GLN A 127 10.41 17.46 16.03
N TYR A 128 10.39 16.82 17.19
CA TYR A 128 9.99 15.42 17.33
C TYR A 128 8.46 15.30 17.47
N ILE A 129 7.93 14.10 17.23
CA ILE A 129 6.49 13.86 17.22
C ILE A 129 5.96 13.89 18.66
N ASP A 130 4.93 14.71 18.90
CA ASP A 130 4.23 14.79 20.17
C ASP A 130 3.37 13.54 20.45
N ILE A 131 3.71 12.83 21.53
CA ILE A 131 3.00 11.62 21.95
C ILE A 131 1.90 11.98 22.94
N LEU A 132 2.24 12.68 24.03
CA LEU A 132 1.30 13.08 25.06
C LEU A 132 1.82 14.28 25.85
N ARG A 133 0.92 14.87 26.63
CA ARG A 133 1.24 16.00 27.52
C ARG A 133 1.12 15.53 28.97
N LEU A 134 2.15 15.79 29.76
CA LEU A 134 2.14 15.60 31.21
C LEU A 134 1.82 16.94 31.88
N ARG A 135 0.75 16.99 32.66
CA ARG A 135 0.36 18.22 33.37
C ARG A 135 1.36 18.56 34.47
N PRO A 136 1.41 19.85 34.86
CA PRO A 136 2.17 20.29 36.03
C PRO A 136 1.84 19.48 37.27
N LYS A 137 2.80 19.39 38.18
CA LYS A 137 2.59 18.80 39.50
C LYS A 137 1.45 19.53 40.22
N MET A 138 0.41 18.78 40.62
CA MET A 138 -0.71 19.29 41.42
C MET A 138 -0.60 18.72 42.85
N GLY A 139 -0.09 19.53 43.78
CA GLY A 139 0.18 19.07 45.15
C GLY A 139 1.21 17.94 45.15
N ASN A 140 0.84 16.74 45.61
CA ASN A 140 1.70 15.56 45.60
C ASN A 140 1.50 14.64 44.38
N VAL A 141 0.56 14.97 43.49
CA VAL A 141 0.26 14.16 42.31
C VAL A 141 1.16 14.60 41.14
N VAL A 142 1.89 13.64 40.60
CA VAL A 142 2.78 13.80 39.43
C VAL A 142 2.26 12.89 38.32
N GLU A 143 2.09 13.44 37.12
CA GLU A 143 1.80 12.63 35.94
C GLU A 143 3.10 11.99 35.41
N SER A 144 3.03 10.71 35.09
CA SER A 144 4.14 9.93 34.58
C SER A 144 3.66 8.85 33.60
N ILE A 145 4.57 8.48 32.72
CA ILE A 145 4.43 7.39 31.76
C ILE A 145 5.70 6.54 31.81
N GLN A 146 5.51 5.24 31.96
CA GLN A 146 6.56 4.24 31.83
C GLN A 146 6.07 3.11 30.94
N MET A 147 6.83 2.81 29.90
CA MET A 147 6.55 1.71 29.00
C MET A 147 7.84 1.07 28.46
N THR A 148 7.69 -0.20 28.08
CA THR A 148 8.70 -0.97 27.36
C THR A 148 8.02 -1.63 26.16
N ALA A 149 8.67 -1.62 25.00
CA ALA A 149 8.15 -2.26 23.80
C ALA A 149 9.24 -2.93 22.98
N ILE A 150 8.85 -3.96 22.23
CA ILE A 150 9.66 -4.57 21.18
C ILE A 150 9.17 -4.12 19.80
N LEU A 151 10.04 -4.24 18.80
CA LEU A 151 9.72 -3.91 17.42
C LEU A 151 9.16 -5.13 16.69
N SER A 152 8.17 -4.90 15.83
CA SER A 152 7.52 -5.91 15.01
C SER A 152 7.42 -5.45 13.56
N ILE A 153 7.31 -6.39 12.62
CA ILE A 153 7.09 -6.08 11.20
C ILE A 153 5.66 -6.42 10.82
N THR A 154 4.98 -5.48 10.18
CA THR A 154 3.61 -5.67 9.66
C THR A 154 3.43 -4.86 8.37
N THR A 155 2.22 -4.86 7.84
CA THR A 155 1.81 -4.10 6.64
C THR A 155 0.64 -3.19 6.98
N GLY A 156 0.48 -2.11 6.19
CA GLY A 156 -0.65 -1.19 6.34
C GLY A 156 -2.01 -1.90 6.24
N SER A 157 -2.12 -2.92 5.38
CA SER A 157 -3.33 -3.72 5.21
C SER A 157 -3.73 -4.54 6.44
N GLN A 158 -2.78 -4.89 7.32
CA GLN A 158 -3.05 -5.67 8.53
C GLN A 158 -3.43 -4.80 9.73
N THR A 159 -2.80 -3.64 9.90
CA THR A 159 -2.92 -2.84 11.13
C THR A 159 -3.48 -1.44 10.94
N GLY A 160 -3.55 -0.94 9.70
CA GLY A 160 -3.95 0.44 9.39
C GLY A 160 -2.96 1.52 9.86
N THR A 161 -1.78 1.14 10.38
CA THR A 161 -0.78 2.05 10.97
C THR A 161 0.60 1.98 10.32
N ALA A 162 0.87 0.92 9.55
CA ALA A 162 2.16 0.60 8.94
C ALA A 162 2.26 1.03 7.45
N ASN A 163 1.73 2.21 7.12
CA ASN A 163 1.81 2.73 5.75
C ASN A 163 3.17 3.38 5.53
N MET A 164 3.85 3.03 4.43
CA MET A 164 5.19 3.57 4.11
C MET A 164 5.16 4.75 3.13
N GLY A 165 4.02 5.00 2.51
CA GLY A 165 3.85 6.09 1.58
C GLY A 165 2.40 6.25 1.14
N ASN A 166 2.21 7.24 0.29
CA ASN A 166 0.94 7.57 -0.34
C ASN A 166 1.02 7.34 -1.84
N CYS A 167 -0.10 6.98 -2.46
CA CYS A 167 -0.15 6.72 -3.90
C CYS A 167 -1.53 7.05 -4.47
N PHE A 168 -1.52 7.97 -5.43
CA PHE A 168 -2.68 8.38 -6.18
C PHE A 168 -2.44 8.15 -7.66
N TYR A 169 -3.51 7.81 -8.37
CA TYR A 169 -3.50 7.86 -9.82
C TYR A 169 -4.81 8.42 -10.33
N LYS A 170 -4.75 8.98 -11.53
CA LYS A 170 -5.89 9.41 -12.33
C LYS A 170 -5.68 8.98 -13.77
N TYR A 171 -6.74 8.92 -14.56
CA TYR A 171 -6.57 8.79 -16.00
C TYR A 171 -5.85 10.03 -16.56
N THR A 172 -5.00 9.81 -17.56
CA THR A 172 -4.35 10.90 -18.29
C THR A 172 -5.38 11.66 -19.11
N ILE A 173 -5.43 12.98 -18.94
CA ILE A 173 -6.39 13.84 -19.65
C ILE A 173 -5.94 13.98 -21.11
N ASN A 174 -6.89 13.81 -22.04
CA ASN A 174 -6.68 14.13 -23.45
C ASN A 174 -7.03 15.59 -23.69
N HIS A 175 -6.03 16.47 -23.53
CA HIS A 175 -6.20 17.92 -23.69
C HIS A 175 -6.67 18.30 -25.10
N GLU A 176 -6.21 17.62 -26.14
CA GLU A 176 -6.63 17.90 -27.52
C GLU A 176 -8.13 17.65 -27.73
N LYS A 177 -8.63 16.49 -27.28
CA LYS A 177 -10.07 16.18 -27.35
C LYS A 177 -10.90 17.11 -26.48
N ALA A 178 -10.44 17.41 -25.28
CA ALA A 178 -11.12 18.35 -24.38
C ALA A 178 -11.23 19.75 -25.01
N GLU A 179 -10.19 20.21 -25.71
CA GLU A 179 -10.18 21.50 -26.40
C GLU A 179 -11.07 21.48 -27.66
N GLN A 180 -11.07 20.39 -28.41
CA GLN A 180 -11.98 20.23 -29.56
C GLN A 180 -13.45 20.29 -29.15
N GLU A 181 -13.82 19.65 -28.04
CA GLU A 181 -15.20 19.71 -27.52
C GLU A 181 -15.53 21.07 -26.90
N TRP A 182 -14.55 21.76 -26.31
CA TRP A 182 -14.72 23.15 -25.89
C TRP A 182 -15.01 24.07 -27.08
N ALA A 183 -14.23 23.95 -28.16
CA ALA A 183 -14.38 24.76 -29.36
C ALA A 183 -15.78 24.63 -29.99
N LYS A 184 -16.40 23.44 -29.91
CA LYS A 184 -17.78 23.21 -30.38
C LYS A 184 -18.84 23.98 -29.58
N LYS A 185 -18.57 24.29 -28.31
CA LYS A 185 -19.51 25.05 -27.46
C LYS A 185 -19.58 26.53 -27.84
N GLY A 186 -18.61 27.05 -28.62
CA GLY A 186 -18.64 28.42 -29.16
C GLY A 186 -18.72 29.51 -28.08
N ASN A 187 -18.12 29.29 -26.91
CA ASN A 187 -18.16 30.23 -25.78
C ASN A 187 -16.77 30.85 -25.54
N ASP A 188 -16.67 32.17 -25.63
CA ASP A 188 -15.44 32.94 -25.37
C ASP A 188 -15.32 33.45 -23.92
N ASP A 189 -16.26 33.09 -23.04
CA ASP A 189 -16.19 33.44 -21.63
C ASP A 189 -15.06 32.68 -20.91
N LYS A 190 -14.08 33.43 -20.40
CA LYS A 190 -12.96 32.93 -19.61
C LYS A 190 -13.39 32.19 -18.34
N HIS A 191 -14.49 32.61 -17.71
CA HIS A 191 -15.00 31.93 -16.52
C HIS A 191 -15.58 30.56 -16.89
N ALA A 192 -16.39 30.52 -17.95
CA ALA A 192 -16.93 29.27 -18.46
C ALA A 192 -15.84 28.30 -18.92
N LYS A 193 -14.75 28.80 -19.54
CA LYS A 193 -13.58 27.97 -19.90
C LYS A 193 -12.90 27.40 -18.65
N LYS A 194 -12.68 28.23 -17.63
CA LYS A 194 -12.08 27.78 -16.36
C LYS A 194 -12.93 26.70 -15.69
N ASP A 195 -14.25 26.86 -15.67
CA ASP A 195 -15.17 25.87 -15.10
C ASP A 195 -15.18 24.57 -15.92
N TRP A 196 -15.14 24.67 -17.25
CA TRP A 196 -14.99 23.53 -18.15
C TRP A 196 -13.70 22.75 -17.86
N ASP A 197 -12.57 23.44 -17.75
CA ASP A 197 -11.26 22.82 -17.51
C ASP A 197 -11.20 22.14 -16.13
N LEU A 198 -11.92 22.67 -15.14
CA LEU A 198 -11.99 22.10 -13.79
C LEU A 198 -12.92 20.87 -13.69
N LEU A 199 -13.91 20.75 -14.58
CA LEU A 199 -14.96 19.73 -14.53
C LEU A 199 -14.96 18.85 -15.79
N ASP A 200 -15.65 19.29 -16.83
CA ASP A 200 -15.97 18.46 -18.00
C ASP A 200 -14.75 18.04 -18.81
N ALA A 201 -13.72 18.89 -18.90
CA ALA A 201 -12.47 18.56 -19.57
C ALA A 201 -11.82 17.28 -19.02
N LYS A 202 -11.98 17.03 -17.70
CA LYS A 202 -11.42 15.86 -17.02
C LYS A 202 -12.12 14.54 -17.39
N ARG A 203 -13.27 14.60 -18.07
CA ARG A 203 -13.97 13.41 -18.59
C ARG A 203 -13.32 12.88 -19.88
N PHE A 204 -12.58 13.73 -20.60
CA PHE A 204 -11.88 13.34 -21.83
C PHE A 204 -10.51 12.79 -21.49
N VAL A 205 -10.43 11.47 -21.46
CA VAL A 205 -9.23 10.75 -21.01
C VAL A 205 -8.63 9.92 -22.12
N ILE A 206 -7.34 9.59 -21.98
CA ILE A 206 -6.66 8.59 -22.81
C ILE A 206 -6.93 7.23 -22.15
N PRO A 207 -7.70 6.32 -22.81
CA PRO A 207 -7.85 4.96 -22.32
C PRO A 207 -6.47 4.32 -22.17
N THR A 208 -6.29 3.49 -21.14
CA THR A 208 -5.03 2.77 -20.84
C THR A 208 -3.81 3.62 -20.47
N SER A 209 -4.01 4.90 -20.11
CA SER A 209 -2.96 5.78 -19.60
C SER A 209 -3.36 6.42 -18.27
N PHE A 210 -2.44 6.40 -17.30
CA PHE A 210 -2.67 6.85 -15.94
C PHE A 210 -1.51 7.72 -15.44
N ASP A 211 -1.82 8.89 -14.89
CA ASP A 211 -0.85 9.75 -14.21
C ASP A 211 -0.83 9.41 -12.72
N PHE A 212 0.35 9.03 -12.23
CA PHE A 212 0.62 8.65 -10.86
C PHE A 212 1.33 9.76 -10.07
N THR A 213 1.07 9.78 -8.77
CA THR A 213 1.81 10.55 -7.77
C THR A 213 2.05 9.66 -6.56
N VAL A 214 3.31 9.43 -6.25
CA VAL A 214 3.76 8.57 -5.14
C VAL A 214 4.56 9.43 -4.18
N GLU A 215 4.24 9.36 -2.89
CA GLU A 215 4.90 10.10 -1.82
C GLU A 215 5.44 9.11 -0.79
N SER A 216 6.65 9.32 -0.27
CA SER A 216 7.21 8.48 0.80
C SER A 216 7.11 9.18 2.15
N TYR A 217 6.58 8.49 3.16
CA TYR A 217 6.50 9.05 4.52
C TYR A 217 7.84 8.99 5.27
N VAL A 218 8.71 8.05 4.88
CA VAL A 218 10.02 7.86 5.52
C VAL A 218 11.07 7.70 4.42
N THR A 219 11.44 8.82 3.80
CA THR A 219 12.46 8.88 2.73
C THR A 219 13.81 8.31 3.17
N ALA A 220 14.11 8.34 4.47
CA ALA A 220 15.29 7.72 5.05
C ALA A 220 15.34 6.18 4.91
N ILE A 221 14.19 5.52 4.72
CA ILE A 221 14.12 4.07 4.45
C ILE A 221 13.90 3.82 2.96
N TYR A 222 12.85 4.43 2.41
CA TYR A 222 12.43 4.18 1.03
C TYR A 222 12.24 5.49 0.29
N SER A 223 12.96 5.67 -0.81
CA SER A 223 12.61 6.68 -1.80
C SER A 223 11.29 6.32 -2.50
N PRO A 224 10.56 7.29 -3.09
CA PRO A 224 9.33 7.01 -3.84
C PRO A 224 9.54 5.97 -4.95
N THR A 225 10.70 6.00 -5.61
CA THR A 225 11.10 5.02 -6.62
C THR A 225 11.25 3.62 -6.02
N GLN A 226 11.86 3.51 -4.84
CA GLN A 226 11.99 2.23 -4.13
C GLN A 226 10.64 1.67 -3.67
N LEU A 227 9.68 2.52 -3.28
CA LEU A 227 8.32 2.06 -2.95
C LEU A 227 7.66 1.35 -4.14
N ILE A 228 7.79 1.91 -5.35
CA ILE A 228 7.27 1.28 -6.57
C ILE A 228 7.99 -0.04 -6.84
N GLN A 229 9.32 -0.05 -6.77
CA GLN A 229 10.12 -1.26 -6.96
C GLN A 229 9.74 -2.38 -6.00
N ILE A 230 9.55 -2.06 -4.71
CA ILE A 230 9.14 -3.01 -3.69
C ILE A 230 7.72 -3.48 -3.95
N ALA A 231 6.79 -2.59 -4.31
CA ALA A 231 5.42 -2.97 -4.63
C ALA A 231 5.36 -3.93 -5.83
N CYS A 232 6.10 -3.67 -6.91
CA CYS A 232 6.21 -4.59 -8.04
C CYS A 232 6.75 -5.96 -7.60
N LYS A 233 7.78 -6.00 -6.75
CA LYS A 233 8.35 -7.25 -6.21
C LYS A 233 7.37 -8.01 -5.31
N VAL A 234 6.57 -7.32 -4.52
CA VAL A 234 5.54 -7.94 -3.66
C VAL A 234 4.49 -8.62 -4.55
N ILE A 235 4.00 -7.93 -5.58
CA ILE A 235 3.05 -8.50 -6.54
C ILE A 235 3.65 -9.68 -7.31
N GLU A 236 4.90 -9.55 -7.78
CA GLU A 236 5.64 -10.62 -8.46
C GLU A 236 5.75 -11.87 -7.56
N LYS A 237 6.09 -11.70 -6.29
CA LYS A 237 6.16 -12.80 -5.32
C LYS A 237 4.80 -13.46 -5.11
N GLU A 238 3.73 -12.69 -4.97
CA GLU A 238 2.38 -13.24 -4.81
C GLU A 238 1.94 -14.04 -6.03
N LEU A 239 2.14 -13.52 -7.25
CA LEU A 239 1.86 -14.24 -8.49
C LEU A 239 2.67 -15.53 -8.62
N LEU A 240 3.96 -15.52 -8.27
CA LEU A 240 4.80 -16.72 -8.27
C LEU A 240 4.28 -17.78 -7.30
N MET A 241 3.90 -17.38 -6.09
CA MET A 241 3.30 -18.31 -5.12
C MET A 241 2.06 -18.99 -5.71
N PHE A 242 1.14 -18.25 -6.34
CA PHE A 242 -0.04 -18.87 -6.97
C PHE A 242 0.31 -19.78 -8.15
N SER A 243 1.42 -19.54 -8.86
CA SER A 243 1.85 -20.37 -9.98
C SER A 243 2.40 -21.75 -9.57
N GLU A 244 2.85 -21.89 -8.32
CA GLU A 244 3.53 -23.07 -7.77
C GLU A 244 2.61 -23.93 -6.87
N HIS A 245 1.54 -23.36 -6.32
CA HIS A 245 0.63 -24.06 -5.42
C HIS A 245 -0.43 -24.87 -6.16
N SER A 246 -0.91 -25.94 -5.53
CA SER A 246 -2.05 -26.71 -6.04
C SER A 246 -3.32 -25.86 -6.04
N LEU A 247 -4.02 -25.88 -7.18
CA LEU A 247 -5.24 -25.12 -7.38
C LEU A 247 -6.46 -25.95 -6.95
N GLN A 248 -7.33 -25.37 -6.12
CA GLN A 248 -8.61 -25.99 -5.79
C GLN A 248 -9.64 -25.57 -6.84
N ILE A 249 -10.03 -26.53 -7.68
CA ILE A 249 -11.03 -26.36 -8.73
C ILE A 249 -12.32 -27.03 -8.27
N GLN A 250 -13.43 -26.30 -8.34
CA GLN A 250 -14.74 -26.87 -8.05
C GLN A 250 -15.76 -26.42 -9.11
N PRO A 251 -16.79 -27.24 -9.39
CA PRO A 251 -17.92 -26.79 -10.21
C PRO A 251 -18.59 -25.56 -9.60
N SER A 252 -18.97 -24.61 -10.43
CA SER A 252 -19.61 -23.38 -9.96
C SER A 252 -21.07 -23.62 -9.57
N GLU A 253 -21.54 -23.03 -8.46
CA GLU A 253 -22.95 -23.08 -8.02
C GLU A 253 -23.87 -22.12 -8.80
N THR A 254 -23.56 -21.85 -10.08
CA THR A 254 -24.34 -20.92 -10.91
C THR A 254 -25.16 -21.66 -11.96
N THR A 255 -26.09 -20.95 -12.59
CA THR A 255 -26.85 -21.45 -13.74
C THR A 255 -26.04 -21.42 -15.04
N MET A 256 -24.76 -21.01 -15.01
CA MET A 256 -23.91 -20.94 -16.18
C MET A 256 -23.34 -22.32 -16.49
N GLU A 257 -23.55 -22.79 -17.72
CA GLU A 257 -22.98 -24.06 -18.19
C GLU A 257 -21.45 -23.99 -18.22
N LYS A 258 -20.80 -25.14 -17.96
CA LYS A 258 -19.33 -25.33 -18.10
C LYS A 258 -18.52 -24.28 -17.32
N CYS A 259 -18.99 -23.99 -16.11
CA CYS A 259 -18.43 -22.96 -15.23
C CYS A 259 -17.73 -23.61 -14.04
N VAL A 260 -16.51 -23.17 -13.76
CA VAL A 260 -15.69 -23.61 -12.64
C VAL A 260 -15.29 -22.43 -11.76
N ASP A 261 -15.11 -22.70 -10.49
CA ASP A 261 -14.62 -21.77 -9.48
C ASP A 261 -13.23 -22.21 -9.02
N LEU A 262 -12.26 -21.30 -9.14
CA LEU A 262 -10.91 -21.48 -8.63
C LEU A 262 -10.80 -20.78 -7.27
N ILE A 263 -10.52 -21.55 -6.22
CA ILE A 263 -10.40 -21.03 -4.86
C ILE A 263 -8.97 -20.59 -4.57
N LEU A 264 -8.77 -19.29 -4.46
CA LEU A 264 -7.47 -18.66 -4.25
C LEU A 264 -7.33 -18.19 -2.80
N HIS A 265 -6.67 -19.00 -1.98
CA HIS A 265 -6.40 -18.66 -0.57
C HIS A 265 -5.40 -17.51 -0.46
N ASN A 266 -5.65 -16.60 0.48
CA ASN A 266 -4.89 -15.35 0.70
C ASN A 266 -4.80 -14.45 -0.54
N CYS A 267 -5.75 -14.56 -1.47
CA CYS A 267 -5.86 -13.69 -2.64
C CYS A 267 -6.87 -12.58 -2.39
N ASP A 268 -6.53 -11.35 -2.78
CA ASP A 268 -7.43 -10.21 -2.76
C ASP A 268 -7.69 -9.69 -4.18
N TYR A 269 -8.46 -8.61 -4.30
CA TYR A 269 -8.77 -7.99 -5.58
C TYR A 269 -7.54 -7.47 -6.34
N THR A 270 -6.39 -7.25 -5.68
CA THR A 270 -5.14 -6.78 -6.30
C THR A 270 -4.64 -7.82 -7.29
N ILE A 271 -4.45 -9.06 -6.82
CA ILE A 271 -3.99 -10.18 -7.65
C ILE A 271 -5.14 -10.74 -8.48
N GLY A 272 -6.33 -10.88 -7.88
CA GLY A 272 -7.50 -11.44 -8.54
C GLY A 272 -7.91 -10.70 -9.82
N LYS A 273 -7.98 -9.35 -9.78
CA LYS A 273 -8.32 -8.55 -10.97
C LYS A 273 -7.19 -8.50 -11.99
N THR A 274 -5.94 -8.59 -11.55
CA THR A 274 -4.78 -8.73 -12.45
C THR A 274 -4.88 -10.02 -13.27
N LEU A 275 -5.17 -11.15 -12.62
CA LEU A 275 -5.33 -12.44 -13.28
C LEU A 275 -6.58 -12.48 -14.16
N GLU A 276 -7.71 -11.94 -13.70
CA GLU A 276 -8.94 -11.79 -14.50
C GLU A 276 -8.65 -11.04 -15.80
N TYR A 277 -7.98 -9.89 -15.71
CA TYR A 277 -7.63 -9.09 -16.88
C TYR A 277 -6.74 -9.85 -17.86
N TYR A 278 -5.67 -10.50 -17.35
CA TYR A 278 -4.76 -11.28 -18.21
C TYR A 278 -5.50 -12.41 -18.92
N LEU A 279 -6.30 -13.18 -18.18
CA LEU A 279 -7.03 -14.32 -18.71
C LEU A 279 -8.11 -13.91 -19.72
N PHE A 280 -8.78 -12.78 -19.49
CA PHE A 280 -9.79 -12.24 -20.40
C PHE A 280 -9.19 -11.74 -21.72
N THR A 281 -8.03 -11.09 -21.65
CA THR A 281 -7.43 -10.43 -22.82
C THR A 281 -6.48 -11.32 -23.60
N THR A 282 -6.00 -12.41 -23.00
CA THR A 282 -5.13 -13.39 -23.66
C THR A 282 -5.95 -14.37 -24.48
N LYS A 283 -5.56 -14.56 -25.75
CA LYS A 283 -6.14 -15.60 -26.59
C LYS A 283 -5.43 -16.91 -26.31
N PHE A 284 -5.98 -17.69 -25.38
CA PHE A 284 -5.61 -19.10 -25.25
C PHE A 284 -6.22 -19.92 -26.38
N ASN A 285 -5.73 -21.14 -26.59
CA ASN A 285 -6.44 -22.16 -27.38
C ASN A 285 -7.71 -22.69 -26.67
N ILE A 286 -8.19 -21.95 -25.67
CA ILE A 286 -9.34 -22.27 -24.84
C ILE A 286 -10.30 -21.09 -24.95
N ASP A 287 -11.50 -21.35 -25.44
CA ASP A 287 -12.54 -20.34 -25.57
C ASP A 287 -13.19 -20.07 -24.20
N ILE A 288 -12.75 -19.01 -23.52
CA ILE A 288 -13.38 -18.48 -22.31
C ILE A 288 -14.58 -17.62 -22.70
N THR A 289 -15.77 -17.97 -22.21
CA THR A 289 -17.02 -17.24 -22.46
C THR A 289 -17.28 -16.19 -21.38
N TYR A 290 -16.80 -16.42 -20.17
CA TYR A 290 -16.96 -15.52 -19.05
C TYR A 290 -15.84 -15.69 -18.02
N ILE A 291 -15.42 -14.59 -17.40
CA ILE A 291 -14.48 -14.62 -16.30
C ILE A 291 -14.79 -13.49 -15.32
N THR A 292 -14.70 -13.80 -14.02
CA THR A 292 -14.77 -12.78 -12.98
C THR A 292 -14.02 -13.24 -11.74
N PHE A 293 -13.34 -12.30 -11.10
CA PHE A 293 -12.86 -12.43 -9.74
C PHE A 293 -13.87 -11.81 -8.78
N LEU A 294 -14.26 -12.56 -7.76
CA LEU A 294 -15.13 -12.08 -6.71
C LEU A 294 -14.66 -12.55 -5.33
N LYS A 295 -15.12 -11.82 -4.32
CA LYS A 295 -14.92 -12.16 -2.92
C LYS A 295 -16.25 -11.98 -2.21
N ASN A 296 -16.83 -13.08 -1.73
CA ASN A 296 -18.19 -13.10 -1.19
C ASN A 296 -18.34 -12.18 0.03
N HIS A 297 -17.35 -12.19 0.92
CA HIS A 297 -17.29 -11.30 2.07
C HIS A 297 -15.91 -10.63 2.21
N PRO A 298 -15.83 -9.34 2.60
CA PRO A 298 -14.54 -8.66 2.83
C PRO A 298 -13.61 -9.40 3.81
N HIS A 299 -14.17 -10.13 4.77
CA HIS A 299 -13.43 -10.91 5.78
C HIS A 299 -13.03 -12.32 5.32
N ASP A 300 -13.46 -12.77 4.15
CA ASP A 300 -13.05 -14.09 3.65
C ASP A 300 -11.54 -14.10 3.39
N LYS A 301 -10.89 -15.22 3.69
CA LYS A 301 -9.45 -15.37 3.41
C LYS A 301 -9.17 -15.87 2.00
N HIS A 302 -10.19 -16.25 1.25
CA HIS A 302 -10.06 -16.70 -0.13
C HIS A 302 -10.79 -15.75 -1.07
N GLY A 303 -10.29 -15.66 -2.31
CA GLY A 303 -11.00 -15.11 -3.45
C GLY A 303 -11.44 -16.23 -4.38
N ILE A 304 -12.45 -15.98 -5.20
CA ILE A 304 -12.95 -16.92 -6.19
C ILE A 304 -12.71 -16.33 -7.56
N LEU A 305 -11.91 -17.02 -8.37
CA LEU A 305 -11.79 -16.73 -9.79
C LEU A 305 -12.69 -17.69 -10.55
N ARG A 306 -13.82 -17.18 -11.02
CA ARG A 306 -14.85 -17.93 -11.73
C ARG A 306 -14.62 -17.83 -13.22
N ILE A 307 -14.59 -18.98 -13.90
CA ILE A 307 -14.31 -19.08 -15.34
C ILE A 307 -15.37 -19.97 -15.97
N ALA A 308 -16.02 -19.49 -17.02
CA ALA A 308 -16.88 -20.31 -17.87
C ALA A 308 -16.23 -20.50 -19.24
N PHE A 309 -16.33 -21.72 -19.76
CA PHE A 309 -15.75 -22.12 -21.02
C PHE A 309 -16.83 -22.44 -22.04
N LYS A 310 -16.47 -22.41 -23.32
CA LYS A 310 -17.35 -22.85 -24.40
C LYS A 310 -17.49 -24.37 -24.44
N GLU A 311 -16.42 -25.09 -24.09
CA GLU A 311 -16.33 -26.54 -24.03
C GLU A 311 -15.71 -26.97 -22.69
N ASP A 312 -16.08 -28.16 -22.20
CA ASP A 312 -15.56 -28.66 -20.92
C ASP A 312 -14.04 -28.81 -21.00
N GLN A 313 -13.36 -28.29 -19.98
CA GLN A 313 -11.91 -28.34 -19.88
C GLN A 313 -11.50 -29.28 -18.74
N THR A 314 -10.38 -29.98 -18.90
CA THR A 314 -9.85 -30.82 -17.81
C THR A 314 -9.17 -29.96 -16.75
N GLU A 315 -9.07 -30.48 -15.53
CA GLU A 315 -8.39 -29.79 -14.43
C GLU A 315 -6.92 -29.50 -14.76
N GLU A 316 -6.24 -30.39 -15.50
CA GLU A 316 -4.85 -30.19 -15.92
C GLU A 316 -4.74 -28.99 -16.88
N THR A 317 -5.66 -28.88 -17.83
CA THR A 317 -5.69 -27.76 -18.78
C THR A 317 -5.94 -26.44 -18.08
N ILE A 318 -6.90 -26.39 -17.15
CA ILE A 318 -7.22 -25.20 -16.36
C ILE A 318 -6.03 -24.80 -15.49
N THR A 319 -5.37 -25.77 -14.85
CA THR A 319 -4.21 -25.54 -13.98
C THR A 319 -3.02 -25.00 -14.79
N ALA A 320 -2.75 -25.56 -15.97
CA ALA A 320 -1.69 -25.09 -16.85
C ALA A 320 -1.94 -23.65 -17.31
N MET A 321 -3.17 -23.34 -17.75
CA MET A 321 -3.59 -21.99 -18.15
C MET A 321 -3.44 -21.00 -16.99
N PHE A 322 -3.85 -21.38 -15.78
CA PHE A 322 -3.73 -20.52 -14.59
C PHE A 322 -2.28 -20.27 -14.19
N SER A 323 -1.42 -21.30 -14.21
CA SER A 323 0.00 -21.16 -13.90
C SER A 323 0.72 -20.27 -14.92
N GLU A 324 0.39 -20.41 -16.21
CA GLU A 324 0.88 -19.52 -17.27
C GLU A 324 0.41 -18.08 -17.04
N ALA A 325 -0.87 -17.88 -16.73
CA ALA A 325 -1.42 -16.56 -16.45
C ALA A 325 -0.70 -15.86 -15.29
N CYS A 326 -0.38 -16.59 -14.22
CA CYS A 326 0.38 -16.06 -13.10
C CYS A 326 1.78 -15.60 -13.53
N LYS A 327 2.51 -16.44 -14.27
CA LYS A 327 3.89 -16.15 -14.71
C LYS A 327 3.95 -14.99 -15.70
N GLU A 328 3.02 -14.95 -16.63
CA GLU A 328 2.97 -13.91 -17.66
C GLU A 328 2.48 -12.57 -17.11
N SER A 329 1.57 -12.58 -16.13
CA SER A 329 1.10 -11.37 -15.45
C SER A 329 2.23 -10.61 -14.74
N ILE A 330 3.32 -11.28 -14.34
CA ILE A 330 4.50 -10.64 -13.76
C ILE A 330 5.10 -9.60 -14.71
N LYS A 331 5.03 -9.84 -16.02
CA LYS A 331 5.60 -8.93 -17.03
C LYS A 331 4.93 -7.55 -17.00
N TYR A 332 3.68 -7.44 -16.54
CA TYR A 332 3.04 -6.14 -16.34
C TYR A 332 3.74 -5.26 -15.29
N PHE A 333 4.44 -5.87 -14.34
CA PHE A 333 5.11 -5.17 -13.23
C PHE A 333 6.61 -5.01 -13.45
N ASN A 334 7.14 -5.37 -14.62
CA ASN A 334 8.55 -5.14 -14.96
C ASN A 334 8.92 -3.65 -15.03
N VAL A 335 7.95 -2.74 -15.13
CA VAL A 335 8.15 -1.29 -15.00
C VAL A 335 8.92 -0.90 -13.73
N GLY A 336 8.80 -1.66 -12.65
CA GLY A 336 9.60 -1.44 -11.45
C GLY A 336 11.10 -1.61 -11.69
N LYS A 337 11.51 -2.49 -12.61
CA LYS A 337 12.93 -2.74 -12.96
C LYS A 337 13.49 -1.64 -13.86
N GLU A 338 12.64 -0.92 -14.59
CA GLU A 338 13.03 0.17 -15.50
C GLU A 338 13.34 1.47 -14.75
N LEU A 339 12.71 1.66 -13.58
CA LEU A 339 12.97 2.80 -12.71
C LEU A 339 14.41 2.75 -12.17
N LYS A 340 15.22 3.72 -12.58
CA LYS A 340 16.55 3.94 -11.99
C LYS A 340 16.40 4.67 -10.66
N SER A 341 16.96 4.12 -9.59
CA SER A 341 17.20 4.91 -8.38
C SER A 341 18.21 6.00 -8.74
N LYS A 342 17.78 7.26 -8.74
CA LYS A 342 18.70 8.39 -8.83
C LYS A 342 19.45 8.58 -7.52
#